data_AF-A0A935ZUX9-F1
#
_entry.id   AF-A0A935ZUX9-F1
#
_cell.length_a   1.000
_cell.length_b   1.000
_cell.length_c   1.000
_cell.angle_alpha   90.00
_cell.angle_beta   90.00
_cell.angle_gamma   90.00
#
_symmetry.space_group_name_H-M   'P 1'
#
loop_
_entity.id
_entity.type
_entity.pdbx_description
1 polymer ?
#
loop_
_entity_poly.entity_id
_entity_poly.type
_entity_poly.pdbx_seq_one_letter_code
_entity_poly.pdbx_strand_id
1 'polypeptide(L)'
;MIKLKVWLILVHQYMHQLDEDIRQAVLLNIGTVISFRIGTEDAKHIAEEMFPEFDVQDLIYLPNYKIYLKLMIDGRSSRSFSGLQLV
;
A
#
# COMPACT_ATOMS: atom_id res chain seq x y z
N MET A 1 -12.20 10.69 0.68
CA MET A 1 -13.26 9.64 0.81
C MET A 1 -14.26 9.83 1.95
N ILE A 2 -14.04 10.73 2.93
CA ILE A 2 -14.89 10.87 4.14
C ILE A 2 -16.29 11.45 3.84
N LYS A 3 -16.45 12.20 2.75
CA LYS A 3 -17.69 12.94 2.46
C LYS A 3 -18.80 12.09 1.81
N LEU A 4 -18.45 10.98 1.16
CA LEU A 4 -19.39 10.18 0.34
C LEU A 4 -19.65 8.76 0.89
N LYS A 5 -19.00 8.36 2.01
CA LYS A 5 -19.12 7.01 2.61
C LYS A 5 -18.90 5.86 1.61
N VAL A 6 -18.04 6.06 0.61
CA VAL A 6 -17.69 5.04 -0.38
C VAL A 6 -16.35 4.42 -0.01
N TRP A 7 -16.28 3.10 -0.09
CA TRP A 7 -15.05 2.33 0.03
C TRP A 7 -14.55 2.03 -1.38
N LEU A 8 -13.32 2.43 -1.68
CA LEU A 8 -12.67 2.17 -2.96
C LEU A 8 -11.55 1.17 -2.74
N ILE A 9 -11.57 0.08 -3.50
CA ILE A 9 -10.49 -0.90 -3.54
C ILE A 9 -9.83 -0.74 -4.91
N LEU A 10 -8.55 -0.35 -4.91
CA LEU A 10 -7.73 -0.27 -6.12
C LEU A 10 -6.70 -1.38 -6.08
N VAL A 11 -6.62 -2.14 -7.17
CA VAL A 11 -5.63 -3.18 -7.36
C VAL A 11 -4.96 -2.91 -8.71
N HIS A 12 -3.65 -2.70 -8.69
CA HIS A 12 -2.86 -2.45 -9.89
C HIS A 12 -1.55 -3.24 -9.80
N GLN A 13 -1.00 -3.59 -10.96
CA GLN A 13 0.33 -4.20 -11.04
C GLN A 13 1.44 -3.16 -11.07
N TYR A 14 1.14 -1.93 -11.52
CA TYR A 14 2.09 -0.82 -11.62
C TYR A 14 1.37 0.51 -11.38
N MET A 15 1.97 1.45 -10.67
CA MET A 15 1.33 2.75 -10.36
C MET A 15 1.28 3.71 -11.55
N HIS A 16 2.13 3.53 -12.57
CA HIS A 16 2.13 4.37 -13.77
C HIS A 16 0.84 4.27 -14.61
N GLN A 17 -0.04 3.32 -14.29
CA GLN A 17 -1.36 3.17 -14.94
C GLN A 17 -2.33 4.29 -14.54
N LEU A 18 -2.04 5.00 -13.45
CA LEU A 18 -2.82 6.14 -12.99
C LEU A 18 -2.12 7.43 -13.41
N ASP A 19 -2.90 8.40 -13.91
CA ASP A 19 -2.42 9.77 -14.10
C ASP A 19 -1.87 10.32 -12.77
N GLU A 20 -0.85 11.17 -12.84
CA GLU A 20 -0.12 11.69 -11.67
C GLU A 20 -1.08 12.27 -10.61
N ASP A 21 -2.02 13.12 -11.03
CA ASP A 21 -2.97 13.78 -10.13
C ASP A 21 -3.90 12.77 -9.43
N ILE A 22 -4.31 11.72 -10.16
CA ILE A 22 -5.16 10.65 -9.61
C ILE A 22 -4.36 9.82 -8.62
N ARG A 23 -3.12 9.46 -8.97
CA ARG A 23 -2.22 8.69 -8.11
C ARG A 23 -1.96 9.44 -6.80
N GLN A 24 -1.64 10.74 -6.86
CA GLN A 24 -1.44 11.55 -5.67
C GLN A 24 -2.72 11.64 -4.82
N ALA A 25 -3.88 11.86 -5.45
CA ALA A 25 -5.15 11.92 -4.73
C ALA A 25 -5.48 10.59 -4.03
N VAL A 26 -5.15 9.46 -4.64
CA VAL A 26 -5.31 8.12 -4.05
C VAL A 26 -4.37 7.93 -2.86
N LEU A 27 -3.07 8.19 -3.03
CA LEU A 27 -2.07 8.02 -1.98
C LEU A 27 -2.39 8.88 -0.75
N LEU A 28 -2.72 10.16 -0.94
CA LEU A 28 -3.06 11.08 0.15
C LEU A 28 -4.34 10.69 0.93
N ASN A 29 -5.19 9.83 0.38
CA ASN A 29 -6.41 9.37 1.02
C ASN A 29 -6.34 7.88 1.42
N ILE A 30 -5.20 7.22 1.24
CA ILE A 30 -5.10 5.79 1.48
C ILE A 30 -5.12 5.51 2.98
N GLY A 31 -6.07 4.69 3.42
CA GLY A 31 -6.16 4.27 4.81
C GLY A 31 -5.58 2.89 5.05
N THR A 32 -5.80 2.00 4.09
CA THR A 32 -5.34 0.61 4.13
C THR A 32 -4.48 0.34 2.91
N VAL A 33 -3.29 -0.23 3.12
CA VAL A 33 -2.37 -0.65 2.08
C VAL A 33 -2.08 -2.13 2.26
N ILE A 34 -2.19 -2.88 1.17
CA ILE A 34 -1.78 -4.27 1.08
C ILE A 34 -0.78 -4.34 -0.07
N SER A 35 0.47 -4.70 0.23
CA SER A 35 1.53 -4.77 -0.76
C SER A 35 2.11 -6.18 -0.85
N PHE A 36 2.25 -6.63 -2.09
CA PHE A 36 3.04 -7.79 -2.45
C PHE A 36 4.44 -7.33 -2.87
N ARG A 37 5.25 -8.25 -3.41
CA ARG A 37 6.50 -7.84 -4.06
C ARG A 37 6.18 -6.89 -5.19
N ILE A 38 6.84 -5.74 -5.19
CA ILE A 38 6.68 -4.69 -6.19
C ILE A 38 8.04 -4.24 -6.73
N GLY A 39 8.02 -3.54 -7.87
CA GLY A 39 9.22 -3.00 -8.50
C GLY A 39 9.75 -1.74 -7.80
N THR A 40 10.98 -1.34 -8.14
CA THR A 40 11.68 -0.20 -7.51
C THR A 40 10.94 1.13 -7.61
N GLU A 41 10.21 1.36 -8.70
CA GLU A 41 9.45 2.60 -8.89
C GLU A 41 8.29 2.70 -7.89
N ASP A 42 7.41 1.70 -7.90
CA ASP A 42 6.24 1.64 -7.00
C ASP A 42 6.67 1.55 -5.52
N ALA A 43 7.78 0.86 -5.25
CA ALA A 43 8.30 0.69 -3.89
C ALA A 43 8.63 2.02 -3.20
N LYS A 44 9.05 3.05 -3.93
CA LYS A 44 9.33 4.38 -3.36
C LYS A 44 8.07 5.01 -2.76
N HIS A 45 6.96 4.93 -3.48
CA HIS A 45 5.69 5.48 -3.04
C HIS A 45 5.09 4.68 -1.88
N ILE A 46 5.14 3.35 -1.95
CA ILE A 46 4.57 2.49 -0.91
C ILE A 46 5.42 2.50 0.37
N ALA A 47 6.74 2.64 0.29
CA ALA A 47 7.61 2.73 1.45
C ALA A 47 7.30 3.97 2.32
N GLU A 48 6.98 5.11 1.69
CA GLU A 48 6.55 6.31 2.42
C GLU A 48 5.29 6.06 3.26
N GLU A 49 4.34 5.29 2.71
CA GLU A 49 3.13 4.92 3.42
C GLU A 49 3.37 3.88 4.53
N MET A 50 4.37 3.02 4.39
CA MET A 50 4.67 1.95 5.34
C MET A 50 5.73 2.31 6.38
N PHE A 51 6.30 3.51 6.28
CA PHE A 51 7.27 4.04 7.25
C PHE A 51 6.65 4.10 8.66
N PRO A 52 7.42 3.76 9.72
CA PRO A 52 8.85 3.41 9.72
C PRO A 52 9.16 1.91 9.62
N GLU A 53 8.16 1.04 9.53
CA GLU A 53 8.39 -0.39 9.69
C GLU A 53 9.01 -1.07 8.46
N PHE A 54 8.74 -0.57 7.26
CA PHE A 54 9.28 -1.11 6.01
C PHE A 54 9.87 -0.02 5.14
N ASP A 55 10.94 -0.37 4.43
CA ASP A 55 11.57 0.49 3.43
C ASP A 55 11.41 -0.05 2.00
N VAL A 56 12.05 0.64 1.06
CA VAL A 56 12.03 0.30 -0.38
C VAL A 56 12.61 -1.10 -0.63
N GLN A 57 13.68 -1.47 0.08
CA GLN A 57 14.34 -2.77 -0.12
C GLN A 57 13.46 -3.91 0.38
N ASP A 58 12.78 -3.71 1.51
CA ASP A 58 11.84 -4.71 2.04
C ASP A 58 10.75 -5.06 1.02
N LEU A 59 10.21 -4.06 0.34
CA LEU A 59 9.14 -4.22 -0.66
C LEU A 59 9.62 -4.92 -1.94
N ILE A 60 10.84 -4.60 -2.39
CA ILE A 60 11.45 -5.19 -3.60
C ILE A 60 11.84 -6.66 -3.37
N TYR A 61 12.39 -6.96 -2.19
CA TYR A 61 12.89 -8.30 -1.87
C TYR A 61 11.89 -9.17 -1.12
N LEU A 62 10.65 -8.73 -0.96
CA LEU A 62 9.58 -9.46 -0.26
C LEU A 62 9.45 -10.89 -0.82
N PRO A 63 9.67 -11.94 -0.02
CA PRO A 63 9.55 -13.32 -0.48
C PRO A 63 8.16 -13.67 -1.02
N ASN A 64 8.08 -14.68 -1.88
CA ASN A 64 6.78 -15.18 -2.35
C ASN A 64 5.92 -15.63 -1.17
N TYR A 65 4.60 -15.50 -1.31
CA TYR A 65 3.61 -15.82 -0.28
C TYR A 65 3.70 -14.97 1.00
N LYS A 66 4.47 -13.88 0.99
CA LYS A 66 4.45 -12.86 2.04
C LYS A 66 3.81 -11.57 1.54
N ILE A 67 3.19 -10.86 2.47
CA ILE A 67 2.55 -9.57 2.23
C ILE A 67 2.93 -8.58 3.32
N TYR A 68 2.96 -7.30 2.97
CA TYR A 68 3.00 -6.21 3.94
C TYR A 68 1.68 -5.47 3.97
N LEU A 69 1.28 -5.09 5.18
CA LEU A 69 -0.04 -4.59 5.49
C LEU A 69 0.08 -3.35 6.38
N LYS A 70 -0.68 -2.32 6.04
CA LYS A 70 -1.04 -1.20 6.92
C LYS A 70 -2.55 -1.11 6.87
N LEU A 71 -3.25 -1.29 7.98
CA LEU A 71 -4.71 -1.37 8.01
C LEU A 71 -5.30 -0.15 8.69
N MET A 72 -6.37 0.42 8.12
CA MET A 72 -7.24 1.34 8.82
C MET A 72 -8.32 0.54 9.56
N ILE A 73 -8.19 0.49 10.89
CA ILE A 73 -9.11 -0.22 11.78
C ILE A 73 -9.81 0.83 12.65
N ASP A 74 -11.14 0.88 12.59
CA ASP A 74 -11.96 1.83 13.34
C ASP A 74 -11.50 3.29 13.19
N GLY A 75 -11.10 3.68 11.97
CA GLY A 75 -10.61 5.02 11.65
C GLY A 75 -9.21 5.34 12.13
N ARG A 76 -8.45 4.35 12.64
CA ARG A 76 -7.06 4.51 13.05
C ARG A 76 -6.15 3.64 12.18
N SER A 77 -5.04 4.22 11.73
CA SER A 77 -4.01 3.44 11.05
C SER A 77 -3.29 2.53 12.03
N SER A 78 -3.14 1.27 11.68
CA SER A 78 -2.20 0.36 12.34
C SER A 78 -0.75 0.78 12.01
N ARG A 79 0.20 0.23 12.78
CA ARG A 79 1.59 0.13 12.32
C ARG A 79 1.66 -0.87 11.17
N SER A 80 2.66 -0.76 10.30
CA SER A 80 2.79 -1.74 9.22
C SER A 80 3.29 -3.08 9.78
N PHE A 81 2.79 -4.19 9.23
CA PHE A 81 3.16 -5.54 9.66
C PHE A 81 3.18 -6.52 8.49
N SER A 82 3.81 -7.68 8.69
CA SER A 82 3.86 -8.74 7.68
C SER A 82 2.79 -9.80 7.91
N GLY A 83 2.30 -10.37 6.81
CA GLY A 83 1.39 -11.51 6.81
C GLY A 83 1.92 -12.64 5.93
N LEU A 84 1.43 -13.85 6.20
CA LEU A 84 1.63 -15.01 5.34
C LEU A 84 0.36 -15.24 4.52
N GLN A 85 0.50 -15.35 3.21
CA GLN A 85 -0.59 -15.77 2.34
C GLN A 85 -0.70 -17.29 2.36
N LEU A 86 -1.89 -17.80 2.69
CA LEU A 86 -2.24 -19.20 2.52
C LEU A 86 -2.67 -19.41 1.06
N VAL A 87 -2.18 -20.49 0.46
CA VAL A 87 -2.53 -20.93 -0.91
C VAL A 87 -3.84 -21.71 -0.86
#